data_AF-A0A1X6YN80-F1
#
_entry.id   AF-A0A1X6YN80-F1
#
_cell.length_a   1.000
_cell.length_b   1.000
_cell.length_c   1.000
_cell.angle_alpha   90.00
_cell.angle_beta   90.00
_cell.angle_gamma   90.00
#
_symmetry.space_group_name_H-M   'P 1'
#
loop_
_entity.id
_entity.type
_entity.pdbx_description
1 polymer ?
#
loop_
_entity_poly.entity_id
_entity_poly.type
_entity_poly.pdbx_seq_one_letter_code
_entity_poly.pdbx_strand_id
1 'polypeptide(L)' 'MLRILKWLLYLALLGGIALVAYAYLGPWLGADFAPPVEEIRAPLVLDAG' A
#
# COMPACT_ATOMS: atom_id res chain seq x y z
N MET A 1 34.20 -4.04 -16.18
CA MET A 1 33.46 -2.94 -15.54
C MET A 1 31.95 -3.00 -15.81
N LEU A 2 31.46 -2.95 -17.06
CA LEU A 2 30.00 -2.98 -17.38
C LEU A 2 29.23 -4.25 -16.96
N ARG A 3 29.93 -5.34 -16.60
CA ARG A 3 29.30 -6.63 -16.27
C ARG A 3 28.56 -6.58 -14.94
N ILE A 4 29.07 -5.85 -13.95
CA ILE A 4 28.40 -5.66 -12.64
C ILE A 4 27.18 -4.75 -12.79
N LEU A 5 27.26 -3.75 -13.66
CA LEU A 5 26.18 -2.79 -13.88
C LEU A 5 24.92 -3.46 -14.44
N LYS A 6 25.08 -4.45 -15.32
CA LYS A 6 23.96 -5.29 -15.80
C LYS A 6 23.24 -5.98 -14.64
N TRP A 7 24.00 -6.58 -13.72
CA TRP A 7 23.45 -7.23 -12.53
C TRP A 7 22.75 -6.25 -11.59
N LEU A 8 23.31 -5.06 -11.40
CA LEU A 8 22.68 -4.02 -10.59
C LEU A 8 21.33 -3.58 -11.18
N LEU A 9 21.22 -3.47 -12.50
CA LEU A 9 19.95 -3.16 -13.16
C LEU A 9 18.92 -4.30 -12.98
N TYR A 10 19.35 -5.56 -13.12
CA TYR A 10 18.47 -6.70 -12.86
C TYR A 10 18.00 -6.75 -11.40
N LEU A 11 18.88 -6.47 -10.45
CA LEU A 11 18.53 -6.42 -9.03
C LEU A 11 17.61 -5.24 -8.71
N ALA A 12 17.83 -4.07 -9.31
CA ALA A 12 16.95 -2.92 -9.16
C ALA A 12 15.55 -3.23 -9.70
N LEU A 13 15.47 -3.88 -10.86
CA LEU A 13 14.19 -4.31 -11.44
C LEU A 13 13.50 -5.35 -10.55
N LEU A 14 14.24 -6.35 -10.06
CA LEU A 14 13.73 -7.37 -9.15
C LEU A 14 13.21 -6.73 -7.84
N GLY A 15 13.95 -5.77 -7.28
CA GLY A 15 13.53 -5.01 -6.11
C GLY A 15 12.26 -4.20 -6.37
N GLY A 16 12.16 -3.56 -7.54
CA GLY A 16 10.94 -2.87 -7.98
C GLY A 16 9.73 -3.82 -8.06
N ILE A 17 9.90 -4.99 -8.66
CA ILE A 17 8.85 -6.01 -8.75
C ILE A 17 8.46 -6.50 -7.35
N ALA A 18 9.42 -6.73 -6.46
CA ALA A 18 9.16 -7.17 -5.09
C ALA A 18 8.36 -6.11 -4.30
N LEU A 19 8.67 -4.82 -4.47
CA LEU A 19 7.91 -3.73 -3.86
C LEU A 19 6.47 -3.68 -4.38
N VAL A 20 6.27 -3.82 -5.70
CA VAL A 20 4.93 -3.88 -6.29
C VAL A 20 4.17 -5.09 -5.75
N ALA A 21 4.77 -6.27 -5.74
CA ALA A 21 4.16 -7.47 -5.20
C ALA A 21 3.77 -7.30 -3.72
N TYR A 22 4.64 -6.69 -2.91
CA TYR A 22 4.34 -6.38 -1.51
C TYR A 22 3.19 -5.39 -1.36
N ALA A 23 3.07 -4.38 -2.22
CA ALA A 23 1.94 -3.45 -2.17
C ALA A 23 0.59 -4.13 -2.45
N TYR A 24 0.56 -5.13 -3.33
CA TYR A 24 -0.66 -5.89 -3.63
C TYR A 24 -0.96 -7.00 -2.61
N LEU A 25 0.09 -7.69 -2.13
CA LEU A 25 -0.02 -8.78 -1.16
C LEU A 25 -0.03 -8.28 0.29
N GLY A 26 0.20 -6.99 0.53
CA GLY A 26 0.31 -6.35 1.84
C GLY A 26 -0.83 -6.75 2.81
N PRO A 27 -2.10 -6.70 2.39
CA PRO A 27 -3.22 -7.12 3.24
C PRO A 27 -3.15 -8.58 3.72
N TRP A 28 -2.61 -9.50 2.90
CA TRP A 28 -2.44 -10.91 3.28
C TRP A 28 -1.20 -11.15 4.15
N LEU A 29 -0.24 -10.22 4.13
CA LEU A 29 0.95 -10.24 4.97
C LEU A 29 0.74 -9.50 6.31
N GLY A 30 -0.48 -9.01 6.57
CA GLY A 30 -0.82 -8.27 7.79
C GLY A 30 -0.39 -6.80 7.77
N ALA A 31 0.00 -6.26 6.60
CA ALA A 31 0.19 -4.84 6.41
C ALA A 31 -1.13 -4.21 5.96
N ASP A 32 -1.81 -3.54 6.89
CA ASP A 32 -2.99 -2.74 6.60
C ASP A 32 -2.61 -1.25 6.56
N PHE A 33 -2.80 -0.64 5.39
CA PHE A 33 -2.54 0.78 5.16
C PHE A 33 -3.84 1.60 5.15
N ALA A 34 -5.00 0.96 5.37
CA ALA A 34 -6.25 1.68 5.51
C ALA A 34 -6.22 2.52 6.80
N PRO A 35 -6.74 3.75 6.78
CA PRO A 35 -6.97 4.47 8.01
C PRO A 35 -7.97 3.69 8.88
N PRO A 36 -7.84 3.74 10.22
CA PRO A 36 -8.81 3.13 11.10
C PRO A 36 -10.20 3.69 10.79
N VAL A 37 -11.16 2.80 10.57
CA VAL A 37 -12.55 3.19 10.29
C VAL A 37 -13.17 3.62 11.62
N GLU A 38 -13.32 4.92 11.81
CA GLU A 38 -14.07 5.49 12.93
C GLU A 38 -15.53 5.69 12.54
N GLU A 39 -16.44 5.12 13.33
CA GLU A 39 -17.87 5.31 13.15
C GLU A 39 -18.31 6.62 13.85
N ILE A 40 -18.48 7.70 13.08
CA ILE A 40 -18.96 8.97 13.63
C ILE A 40 -20.49 8.96 13.65
N ARG A 41 -21.07 8.97 14.85
CA ARG A 41 -22.52 9.10 15.06
C ARG A 41 -22.84 10.50 15.58
N ALA A 42 -23.48 11.32 14.76
CA ALA A 42 -23.98 12.63 15.16
C ALA A 42 -25.52 12.61 15.21
N PRO A 43 -26.14 13.17 16.26
CA PRO A 43 -27.59 13.33 16.29
C PRO A 43 -28.01 14.34 15.20
N LEU A 44 -28.87 13.90 14.27
CA LEU A 44 -29.48 14.77 13.29
C LEU A 44 -30.70 15.44 13.93
N VAL A 45 -30.70 16.77 14.01
CA VAL A 45 -31.91 17.54 14.34
C VAL A 45 -32.69 17.66 13.03
N LEU A 46 -33.77 16.89 12.90
CA LEU A 46 -34.70 17.00 11.78
C LEU A 46 -35.70 18.10 12.11
N ASP A 47 -35.57 19.25 11.43
CA ASP A 47 -36.55 20.33 11.52
C ASP A 47 -37.75 19.98 10.62
N ALA A 48 -38.83 19.52 11.25
CA ALA A 48 -40.09 19.23 10.57
C ALA A 48 -40.94 20.51 10.55
N GLY A 49 -40.66 21.37 9.57
CA GLY A 49 -41.45 22.56 9.26
C GLY A 49 -42.87 22.25 8.82
#